data_AF-C0EGS7-F1
#
_entry.id   AF-C0EGS7-F1
#
_cell.length_a   1.000
_cell.length_b   1.000
_cell.length_c   1.000
_cell.angle_alpha   90.00
_cell.angle_beta   90.00
_cell.angle_gamma   90.00
#
_symmetry.space_group_name_H-M   'P 1'
#
loop_
_entity.id
_entity.type
_entity.pdbx_description
1 polymer ?
#
loop_
_entity_poly.entity_id
_entity_poly.type
_entity_poly.pdbx_seq_one_letter_code
_entity_poly.pdbx_strand_id
1 'polypeptide(L)'
;MPKQYPLEFKTQVVQSCKMGLSILDASEKYQVAKSTLYRWMQEIHLTEDESTAVDYPAFQRQNARLGHLLQIIRLSNLIDEAPLRKRLEILTRLHEQFAQYSVHELCEALNVS
;
A
#
# COMPACT_ATOMS: atom_id res chain seq x y z
N MET A 1 0.76 -40.27 14.71
CA MET A 1 1.51 -39.06 15.15
C MET A 1 1.19 -37.93 14.19
N PRO A 2 0.83 -36.71 14.64
CA PRO A 2 0.60 -35.60 13.73
C PRO A 2 1.91 -35.25 13.01
N LYS A 3 1.87 -35.13 11.68
CA LYS A 3 3.02 -34.67 10.89
C LYS A 3 3.37 -33.24 11.33
N GLN A 4 4.52 -33.06 11.98
CA GLN A 4 5.05 -31.75 12.33
C GLN A 4 5.90 -31.24 11.18
N TYR A 5 5.55 -30.07 10.65
CA TYR A 5 6.31 -29.39 9.60
C TYR A 5 7.23 -28.33 10.25
N PRO A 6 8.50 -28.24 9.84
CA PRO A 6 9.41 -27.19 10.32
C PRO A 6 8.86 -25.79 10.02
N LEU A 7 9.11 -24.83 10.92
CA LEU A 7 8.62 -23.46 10.76
C LEU A 7 9.14 -22.81 9.46
N GLU A 8 10.43 -23.01 9.15
CA GLU A 8 11.05 -22.50 7.92
C GLU A 8 10.32 -22.96 6.66
N PHE A 9 9.94 -24.25 6.62
CA PHE A 9 9.18 -24.81 5.52
C PHE A 9 7.77 -24.19 5.41
N LYS A 10 7.07 -24.04 6.55
CA LYS A 10 5.75 -23.39 6.57
C LYS A 10 5.83 -21.96 6.02
N THR A 11 6.81 -21.18 6.47
CA THR A 11 7.03 -19.79 6.05
C THR A 11 7.33 -19.70 4.57
N GLN A 12 8.20 -20.56 4.04
CA GLN A 12 8.51 -20.60 2.60
C GLN A 12 7.27 -20.87 1.75
N VAL A 13 6.42 -21.80 2.17
CA VAL A 13 5.19 -22.16 1.43
C VAL A 13 4.18 -21.01 1.47
N VAL A 14 3.97 -20.39 2.64
CA VAL A 14 3.07 -19.24 2.78
C VAL A 14 3.57 -18.03 1.97
N GLN A 15 4.87 -17.76 1.98
CA GLN A 15 5.47 -16.69 1.17
C GLN A 15 5.26 -16.92 -0.33
N SER A 16 5.41 -18.16 -0.80
CA SER A 16 5.14 -18.52 -2.19
C SER A 16 3.67 -18.27 -2.56
N CYS A 17 2.73 -18.55 -1.65
CA CYS A 17 1.31 -18.23 -1.86
C CYS A 17 1.07 -16.71 -1.89
N LYS A 18 1.73 -15.94 -1.01
CA LYS A 18 1.65 -14.46 -1.02
C LYS A 18 2.21 -13.83 -2.30
N MET A 19 3.20 -14.46 -2.92
CA MET A 19 3.77 -14.05 -4.22
C MET A 19 2.91 -14.42 -5.43
N GLY A 20 1.73 -15.02 -5.22
CA GLY A 20 0.75 -15.29 -6.28
C GLY A 20 0.60 -16.76 -6.67
N LEU A 21 1.26 -17.71 -5.97
CA LEU A 21 1.00 -19.13 -6.18
C LEU A 21 -0.37 -19.51 -5.61
N SER A 22 -1.24 -20.14 -6.41
CA SER A 22 -2.55 -20.56 -5.93
C SER A 22 -2.45 -21.66 -4.88
N ILE A 23 -3.44 -21.75 -3.99
CA ILE A 23 -3.48 -22.79 -2.95
C ILE A 23 -3.59 -24.20 -3.56
N LEU A 24 -4.18 -24.31 -4.76
CA LEU A 24 -4.25 -25.57 -5.50
C LEU A 24 -2.85 -26.00 -5.95
N ASP A 25 -2.13 -25.11 -6.63
CA ASP A 25 -0.79 -25.36 -7.13
C ASP A 25 0.20 -25.59 -5.98
N ALA A 26 0.05 -24.85 -4.88
CA ALA A 26 0.85 -25.05 -3.68
C ALA A 26 0.57 -26.42 -3.04
N SER A 27 -0.69 -26.88 -3.03
CA SER A 27 -1.06 -28.18 -2.48
C SER A 27 -0.41 -29.33 -3.26
N GLU A 28 -0.41 -29.23 -4.59
CA GLU A 28 0.22 -30.20 -5.48
C GLU A 28 1.75 -30.15 -5.40
N LYS A 29 2.33 -28.94 -5.46
CA LYS A 29 3.78 -28.71 -5.44
C LYS A 29 4.44 -29.15 -4.15
N TYR A 30 3.85 -28.81 -3.01
CA TYR A 30 4.43 -29.08 -1.69
C TYR A 30 3.87 -30.35 -1.04
N GLN A 31 2.91 -31.04 -1.67
CA GLN A 31 2.25 -32.24 -1.14
C GLN A 31 1.65 -32.00 0.27
N VAL A 32 1.03 -30.83 0.44
CA VAL A 32 0.38 -30.39 1.68
C VAL A 32 -1.11 -30.23 1.42
N ALA A 33 -1.95 -30.77 2.31
CA ALA A 33 -3.39 -30.60 2.20
C ALA A 33 -3.79 -29.10 2.25
N LYS A 34 -4.76 -28.72 1.42
CA LYS A 34 -5.26 -27.33 1.33
C LYS A 34 -5.67 -26.75 2.69
N SER A 35 -6.34 -27.55 3.53
CA SER A 35 -6.74 -27.14 4.89
C SER A 35 -5.56 -26.76 5.78
N THR A 36 -4.44 -27.47 5.64
CA THR A 36 -3.20 -27.17 6.35
C THR A 36 -2.56 -25.88 5.83
N LEU A 37 -2.60 -25.64 4.52
CA LEU A 37 -2.11 -24.38 3.92
C LEU A 37 -2.92 -23.17 4.40
N TYR A 38 -4.25 -23.27 4.40
CA TYR A 38 -5.12 -22.22 4.93
C TYR A 38 -4.81 -21.92 6.40
N ARG A 39 -4.62 -22.97 7.20
CA ARG A 39 -4.25 -22.81 8.61
C ARG A 39 -2.89 -22.11 8.79
N TRP A 40 -1.88 -22.47 8.00
CA TRP A 40 -0.57 -21.79 8.07
C TRP A 40 -0.64 -20.34 7.64
N MET A 41 -1.43 -20.00 6.62
CA MET A 41 -1.65 -18.62 6.22
C MET A 41 -2.24 -17.79 7.37
N GLN A 42 -3.21 -18.33 8.09
CA GLN A 42 -3.79 -17.67 9.27
C GLN A 42 -2.78 -17.55 10.42
N GLU A 43 -2.09 -18.65 10.78
CA GLU A 43 -1.06 -18.67 11.84
C GLU A 43 0.04 -17.62 11.59
N ILE A 44 0.55 -17.52 10.36
CA ILE A 44 1.63 -16.59 10.00
C ILE A 44 1.12 -15.16 9.82
N HIS A 45 -0.08 -14.96 9.25
CA HIS A 45 -0.66 -13.62 9.11
C HIS A 45 -0.93 -12.98 10.47
N LEU A 46 -1.47 -13.72 11.44
CA LEU A 46 -1.67 -13.23 12.82
C LEU A 46 -0.35 -12.80 13.47
N THR A 47 0.74 -13.54 13.22
CA THR A 47 2.07 -13.21 13.76
C THR A 47 2.67 -11.97 13.08
N GLU A 48 2.45 -11.78 11.79
CA GLU A 48 2.89 -10.59 11.06
C GLU A 48 2.06 -9.33 11.40
N ASP A 49 0.76 -9.48 11.64
CA ASP A 49 -0.12 -8.38 12.03
C ASP A 49 0.23 -7.82 13.40
N GLU A 50 0.63 -8.67 14.36
CA GLU A 50 1.13 -8.21 15.67
C GLU A 50 2.44 -7.40 15.55
N SER A 51 3.29 -7.72 14.56
CA SER A 51 4.55 -7.01 14.30
C SER A 51 4.32 -5.70 13.51
N THR A 52 3.40 -5.70 12.53
CA THR A 52 3.09 -4.54 11.68
C THR A 52 2.15 -3.52 12.36
N ALA A 53 1.43 -3.93 13.41
CA ALA A 53 0.64 -3.03 14.26
C ALA A 53 1.49 -1.94 14.93
N VAL A 54 2.81 -2.11 15.05
CA VAL A 54 3.72 -1.10 15.62
C VAL A 54 3.88 0.10 14.68
N ASP A 55 3.84 -0.12 13.37
CA ASP A 55 4.07 0.93 12.37
C ASP A 55 2.78 1.64 11.96
N TYR A 56 1.63 0.96 12.05
CA TYR A 56 0.34 1.55 11.72
C TYR A 56 0.02 2.87 12.47
N PRO A 57 0.14 2.99 13.81
CA PRO A 57 -0.11 4.25 14.51
C PRO A 57 0.93 5.32 14.19
N ALA A 58 2.15 4.95 13.79
CA ALA A 58 3.15 5.91 13.31
C ALA A 58 2.73 6.48 11.94
N PHE A 59 2.32 5.61 11.00
CA PHE A 59 1.79 6.02 9.70
C PHE A 59 0.52 6.86 9.83
N GLN A 60 -0.40 6.51 10.73
CA GLN A 60 -1.59 7.30 11.00
C GLN A 60 -1.24 8.72 11.49
N ARG A 61 -0.31 8.84 12.44
CA ARG A 61 0.15 10.14 12.93
C ARG A 61 0.82 10.96 11.83
N GLN A 62 1.63 10.33 10.99
CA GLN A 62 2.27 10.99 9.85
C GLN A 62 1.22 11.47 8.84
N ASN A 63 0.24 10.63 8.51
CA ASN A 63 -0.84 10.98 7.58
C ASN A 63 -1.67 12.15 8.10
N ALA A 64 -2.08 12.12 9.38
CA ALA A 64 -2.78 13.23 10.02
C ALA A 64 -1.99 14.54 9.95
N ARG A 65 -0.68 14.50 10.21
CA ARG A 65 0.20 15.66 10.08
C ARG A 65 0.25 16.20 8.65
N LEU A 66 0.39 15.33 7.64
CA LEU A 66 0.40 15.73 6.24
C LEU A 66 -0.95 16.34 5.82
N GLY A 67 -2.06 15.75 6.26
CA GLY A 67 -3.41 16.29 6.05
C GLY A 67 -3.57 17.70 6.63
N HIS A 68 -3.11 17.92 7.87
CA HIS A 68 -3.15 19.25 8.49
C HIS A 68 -2.32 20.29 7.72
N LEU A 69 -1.12 19.92 7.24
CA LEU A 69 -0.29 20.84 6.44
C LEU A 69 -0.96 21.18 5.11
N LEU A 70 -1.56 20.19 4.43
CA LEU A 70 -2.32 20.44 3.20
C LEU A 70 -3.50 21.38 3.46
N GLN A 71 -4.22 21.21 4.57
CA GLN A 71 -5.31 22.11 4.95
C GLN A 71 -4.83 23.55 5.15
N ILE A 72 -3.68 23.75 5.82
CA ILE A 72 -3.09 25.08 6.00
C ILE A 72 -2.75 25.72 4.64
N ILE A 73 -2.15 24.95 3.71
CA ILE A 73 -1.81 25.45 2.36
C ILE A 73 -3.07 25.80 1.56
N ARG A 74 -4.16 25.05 1.71
CA ARG A 74 -5.44 25.38 1.05
C ARG A 74 -6.04 26.67 1.63
N LEU A 75 -6.07 26.78 2.96
CA LEU A 75 -6.65 27.95 3.66
C LEU A 75 -5.85 29.25 3.44
N SER A 76 -4.56 29.15 3.12
CA SER A 76 -3.76 30.34 2.83
C SER A 76 -4.06 30.96 1.47
N ASN A 77 -4.90 30.33 0.63
CA ASN A 77 -5.28 30.79 -0.72
C ASN A 77 -4.11 31.05 -1.69
N LEU A 78 -2.89 30.61 -1.35
CA LEU A 78 -1.69 30.85 -2.17
C LEU A 78 -1.80 30.26 -3.59
N ILE A 79 -2.54 29.15 -3.73
CA ILE A 79 -2.77 28.53 -5.04
C ILE A 79 -3.75 29.39 -5.85
N ASP A 80 -4.82 29.89 -5.22
CA ASP A 80 -5.86 30.66 -5.91
C ASP A 80 -5.42 32.08 -6.27
N GLU A 81 -4.47 32.64 -5.53
CA GLU A 81 -3.78 33.89 -5.90
C GLU A 81 -3.02 33.77 -7.22
N ALA A 82 -2.57 32.57 -7.59
CA ALA A 82 -1.93 32.35 -8.88
C ALA A 82 -2.98 32.37 -10.02
N PRO A 83 -2.78 33.18 -11.07
CA PRO A 83 -3.68 33.21 -12.22
C PRO A 83 -3.87 31.82 -12.83
N LEU A 84 -5.09 31.50 -13.28
CA LEU A 84 -5.43 30.20 -13.86
C LEU A 84 -4.43 29.74 -14.93
N ARG A 85 -4.03 30.66 -15.82
CA ARG A 85 -3.04 30.38 -16.87
C ARG A 85 -1.71 29.85 -16.32
N LYS A 86 -1.21 30.44 -15.23
CA LYS A 86 0.05 30.03 -14.59
C LYS A 86 -0.09 28.64 -13.95
N ARG A 87 -1.25 28.35 -13.38
CA ARG A 87 -1.55 27.03 -12.79
C ARG A 87 -1.61 25.94 -13.84
N LEU A 88 -2.24 26.21 -15.00
CA LEU A 88 -2.27 25.29 -16.14
C LEU A 88 -0.87 25.04 -16.71
N GLU A 89 -0.03 26.08 -16.81
CA GLU A 89 1.37 25.92 -17.25
C GLU A 89 2.17 25.01 -16.30
N ILE A 90 2.00 25.17 -14.98
CA ILE A 90 2.63 24.30 -13.97
C ILE A 90 2.10 22.87 -14.11
N LEU A 91 0.80 22.68 -14.31
CA LEU A 91 0.20 21.37 -14.50
C LEU A 91 0.84 20.63 -15.67
N THR A 92 0.88 21.27 -16.85
CA THR A 92 1.48 20.68 -18.06
C THR A 92 2.93 20.28 -17.80
N ARG A 93 3.72 21.19 -17.21
CA ARG A 93 5.12 20.90 -16.88
C ARG A 93 5.27 19.72 -15.94
N LEU A 94 4.44 19.62 -14.90
CA LEU A 94 4.51 18.51 -13.94
C LEU A 94 4.11 17.18 -14.57
N HIS A 95 3.06 17.17 -15.40
CA HIS A 95 2.63 15.98 -16.10
C HIS A 95 3.68 15.46 -17.09
N GLU A 96 4.36 16.35 -17.79
CA GLU A 96 5.44 15.99 -18.73
C GLU A 96 6.72 15.49 -18.02
N GLN A 97 7.05 16.07 -16.86
CA GLN A 97 8.29 15.75 -16.14
C GLN A 97 8.17 14.53 -15.22
N PHE A 98 6.97 14.25 -14.72
CA PHE A 98 6.76 13.26 -13.67
C PHE A 98 5.63 12.30 -14.05
N ALA A 99 6.02 11.16 -14.62
CA ALA A 99 5.08 10.13 -15.07
C ALA A 99 4.22 9.53 -13.93
N GLN A 100 4.62 9.70 -12.67
CA GLN A 100 3.85 9.20 -11.52
C GLN A 100 2.59 10.01 -11.20
N TYR A 101 2.45 11.24 -11.71
CA TYR A 101 1.30 12.09 -11.39
C TYR A 101 0.25 12.02 -12.50
N SER A 102 -0.97 11.63 -12.12
CA SER A 102 -2.10 11.68 -13.04
C SER A 102 -2.58 13.13 -13.25
N VAL A 103 -3.19 13.39 -14.41
CA VAL A 103 -3.80 14.70 -14.69
C VAL A 103 -4.85 15.06 -13.64
N HIS A 104 -5.59 14.06 -13.14
CA HIS A 104 -6.63 14.27 -12.12
C HIS A 104 -6.05 14.77 -10.80
N GLU A 105 -4.99 14.13 -10.29
CA GLU A 105 -4.31 14.54 -9.06
C GLU A 105 -3.72 15.96 -9.20
N LEU A 106 -3.15 16.27 -10.37
CA LEU A 106 -2.61 17.59 -10.65
C LEU A 106 -3.71 18.66 -10.72
N CYS A 107 -4.86 18.33 -11.33
CA CYS A 107 -6.01 19.24 -11.40
C CYS A 107 -6.56 19.57 -10.02
N GLU A 108 -6.67 18.56 -9.16
CA GLU A 108 -7.10 18.72 -7.77
C GLU A 108 -6.08 19.56 -7.00
N ALA A 109 -4.79 19.20 -7.07
CA ALA A 109 -3.72 19.89 -6.35
C ALA A 109 -3.60 21.38 -6.74
N LEU A 110 -3.79 21.72 -8.02
CA LEU A 110 -3.67 23.09 -8.54
C LEU A 110 -5.01 23.85 -8.59
N ASN A 111 -6.10 23.26 -8.10
CA ASN A 111 -7.44 23.85 -8.08
C ASN A 111 -7.92 24.35 -9.46
N VAL A 112 -7.66 23.55 -10.51
CA VAL A 112 -8.06 23.86 -11.90
C VAL A 112 -9.23 22.99 -12.38
N SER A 113 -9.94 22.38 -11.44
CA SER A 113 -11.10 21.48 -11.68
C SER A 113 -12.41 22.26 -11.79
#